data_AF-A0A6G3TPE3-F1
#
_entry.id   AF-A0A6G3TPE3-F1
#
_cell.length_a   1.000
_cell.length_b   1.000
_cell.length_c   1.000
_cell.angle_alpha   90.00
_cell.angle_beta   90.00
_cell.angle_gamma   90.00
#
_symmetry.space_group_name_H-M   'P 1'
#
loop_
_entity.id
_entity.type
_entity.pdbx_description
1 polymer ?
#
loop_
_entity_poly.entity_id
_entity_poly.type
_entity_poly.pdbx_seq_one_letter_code
_entity_poly.pdbx_strand_id
1 'polypeptide(L)'
;MNAGTGDRGELFVDGINSGRTDGVRSGRGAAAGGGTVLFSDAPGGGSPSAAPASARPGTGSTADAVSVPRARPAPRPQPGGAPARTRKAGRWAKVAQRIVPDDLQPEVLRVELTELGNAFRAYQRRPEPDLAVLAELHDRKARAFALWADVTADASLREEADRAAAAARTTREMDANRRGVPVDGEGPVVERLLTRGQGVHARNVLEHVRVGAPFPEAEARLAVLMLTLRAARSGTGNVTGQDLGGWLQGDAERVLQELVDVGWLLLPEDVTADEALMSRPEEPAQITVPTLIPTQPRPFFFGKVTRARLSGWAQKVVGDRKLRKKKAGAATRLLAVYTAAHSRPDGCLGGVGEDAGLALDEVAQFCGLRPEEVAEHAGLLVAAGWLAEEADTTDGRLRARLAERVLPLSGLL
;
A
#
# COMPACT_ATOMS: atom_id res chain seq x y z
N MET A 1 -7.78 22.88 69.04
CA MET A 1 -8.26 21.56 69.49
C MET A 1 -9.58 21.74 70.23
N ASN A 2 -10.48 20.76 70.08
CA ASN A 2 -11.91 20.70 70.44
C ASN A 2 -12.88 21.39 69.47
N ALA A 3 -13.41 20.55 68.58
CA ALA A 3 -14.50 20.81 67.64
C ALA A 3 -15.86 20.64 68.33
N GLY A 4 -16.78 21.52 67.98
CA GLY A 4 -18.19 21.48 68.35
C GLY A 4 -19.05 20.78 67.31
N THR A 5 -20.03 20.07 67.83
CA THR A 5 -21.16 19.36 67.23
C THR A 5 -22.12 20.25 66.43
N GLY A 6 -22.81 19.68 65.44
CA GLY A 6 -24.01 20.30 64.85
C GLY A 6 -24.60 19.53 63.67
N ASP A 7 -25.58 18.67 63.96
CA ASP A 7 -26.40 17.84 63.07
C ASP A 7 -27.68 18.57 62.58
N ARG A 8 -28.31 18.01 61.52
CA ARG A 8 -29.64 18.24 60.87
C ARG A 8 -29.49 18.42 59.34
N GLY A 9 -29.97 17.52 58.47
CA GLY A 9 -31.38 17.21 58.16
C GLY A 9 -31.89 18.25 57.13
N GLU A 10 -32.42 17.99 55.92
CA GLU A 10 -33.40 17.04 55.33
C GLU A 10 -33.15 17.05 53.79
N LEU A 11 -33.21 15.99 52.97
CA LEU A 11 -34.29 15.12 52.44
C LEU A 11 -35.42 15.78 51.61
N PHE A 12 -35.60 15.25 50.38
CA PHE A 12 -36.68 15.39 49.37
C PHE A 12 -36.68 16.67 48.49
N VAL A 13 -36.95 16.67 47.16
CA VAL A 13 -37.95 15.95 46.35
C VAL A 13 -37.48 15.76 44.88
N ASP A 14 -37.93 14.65 44.31
CA ASP A 14 -37.85 14.14 42.93
C ASP A 14 -38.88 14.80 41.98
N GLY A 15 -38.61 14.92 40.67
CA GLY A 15 -39.44 15.74 39.77
C GLY A 15 -39.24 15.55 38.28
N ILE A 16 -39.69 14.40 37.80
CA ILE A 16 -39.84 13.91 36.42
C ILE A 16 -40.50 14.95 35.48
N ASN A 17 -39.99 15.10 34.25
CA ASN A 17 -40.88 15.19 33.08
C ASN A 17 -40.27 14.63 31.78
N SER A 18 -41.01 13.67 31.23
CA SER A 18 -41.06 13.19 29.83
C SER A 18 -41.14 14.32 28.78
N GLY A 19 -40.83 14.18 27.49
CA GLY A 19 -40.53 13.05 26.61
C GLY A 19 -40.72 13.49 25.15
N ARG A 20 -40.37 12.58 24.21
CA ARG A 20 -40.74 12.50 22.78
C ARG A 20 -40.00 13.32 21.70
N THR A 21 -39.36 12.52 20.83
CA THR A 21 -39.34 12.51 19.34
C THR A 21 -38.72 13.67 18.57
N ASP A 22 -37.63 13.41 17.84
CA ASP A 22 -37.75 13.08 16.40
C ASP A 22 -36.45 12.52 15.82
N GLY A 23 -36.60 11.50 14.98
CA GLY A 23 -35.51 10.89 14.23
C GLY A 23 -35.25 11.64 12.94
N VAL A 24 -33.97 11.80 12.56
CA VAL A 24 -33.58 12.17 11.20
C VAL A 24 -32.35 11.37 10.76
N ARG A 25 -32.66 10.38 9.91
CA ARG A 25 -31.97 9.93 8.69
C ARG A 25 -30.43 9.83 8.67
N SER A 26 -30.02 8.57 8.61
CA SER A 26 -28.97 8.02 7.74
C SER A 26 -28.83 8.75 6.39
N GLY A 27 -27.77 9.56 6.26
CA GLY A 27 -27.30 10.12 5.00
C GLY A 27 -26.35 9.15 4.30
N ARG A 28 -26.90 8.34 3.41
CA ARG A 28 -26.18 7.51 2.45
C ARG A 28 -25.68 8.42 1.32
N GLY A 29 -24.44 8.89 1.43
CA GLY A 29 -23.77 9.66 0.38
C GLY A 29 -22.97 8.76 -0.54
N ALA A 30 -23.56 8.39 -1.68
CA ALA A 30 -22.85 7.77 -2.79
C ALA A 30 -22.00 8.84 -3.49
N ALA A 31 -20.68 8.76 -3.36
CA ALA A 31 -19.75 9.47 -4.23
C ALA A 31 -19.24 8.49 -5.28
N ALA A 32 -19.92 8.46 -6.43
CA ALA A 32 -19.40 7.91 -7.66
C ALA A 32 -18.20 8.76 -8.10
N GLY A 33 -16.99 8.28 -7.82
CA GLY A 33 -15.75 8.79 -8.37
C GLY A 33 -15.12 7.71 -9.23
N GLY A 34 -15.47 7.68 -10.52
CA GLY A 34 -14.82 6.84 -11.52
C GLY A 34 -13.35 7.24 -11.66
N GLY A 35 -12.49 6.57 -10.90
CA GLY A 35 -11.04 6.72 -10.98
C GLY A 35 -10.49 5.86 -12.11
N THR A 36 -10.21 6.49 -13.25
CA THR A 36 -9.43 5.92 -14.35
C THR A 36 -8.03 5.58 -13.82
N VAL A 37 -7.73 4.30 -13.64
CA VAL A 37 -6.42 3.85 -13.14
C VAL A 37 -5.44 3.76 -14.31
N LEU A 38 -4.65 4.81 -14.50
CA LEU A 38 -3.48 4.78 -15.39
C LEU A 38 -2.27 4.31 -14.59
N PHE A 39 -1.80 3.10 -14.85
CA PHE A 39 -0.51 2.60 -14.38
C PHE A 39 0.50 2.67 -15.51
N SER A 40 1.50 3.55 -15.36
CA SER A 40 2.75 3.51 -16.11
C SER A 40 3.88 3.87 -15.16
N ASP A 41 4.67 2.86 -14.76
CA ASP A 41 6.02 3.05 -14.23
C ASP A 41 7.00 2.66 -15.35
N ALA A 42 7.79 3.62 -15.83
CA ALA A 42 8.98 3.39 -16.66
C ALA A 42 10.09 4.34 -16.16
N PRO A 43 11.34 3.90 -16.00
CA PRO A 43 12.42 4.76 -15.52
C PRO A 43 13.22 5.41 -16.67
N GLY A 44 13.45 6.73 -16.56
CA GLY A 44 14.74 7.40 -16.83
C GLY A 44 15.03 7.97 -18.22
N GLY A 45 15.31 9.28 -18.29
CA GLY A 45 16.29 9.85 -19.23
C GLY A 45 16.04 11.29 -19.73
N GLY A 46 16.68 12.29 -19.10
CA GLY A 46 17.15 13.51 -19.77
C GLY A 46 16.27 14.78 -19.71
N SER A 47 16.70 15.74 -18.90
CA SER A 47 16.43 17.20 -19.03
C SER A 47 17.64 17.84 -19.77
N PRO A 48 17.59 19.08 -20.34
CA PRO A 48 17.19 20.27 -19.59
C PRO A 48 16.48 21.43 -20.33
N SER A 49 15.78 22.24 -19.52
CA SER A 49 15.77 23.71 -19.48
C SER A 49 15.09 24.53 -20.60
N ALA A 50 13.98 25.19 -20.26
CA ALA A 50 13.94 26.64 -19.95
C ALA A 50 12.47 27.14 -19.95
N ALA A 51 12.07 27.86 -18.90
CA ALA A 51 10.87 28.70 -18.85
C ALA A 51 11.31 30.18 -18.85
N PRO A 52 10.44 31.22 -18.75
CA PRO A 52 8.97 31.29 -18.90
C PRO A 52 8.53 32.49 -19.79
N ALA A 53 7.22 32.73 -19.98
CA ALA A 53 6.58 34.05 -19.74
C ALA A 53 5.10 34.10 -20.17
N SER A 54 4.36 34.90 -19.41
CA SER A 54 2.91 35.09 -19.32
C SER A 54 2.25 35.94 -20.43
N ALA A 55 0.91 35.90 -20.37
CA ALA A 55 -0.05 37.02 -20.54
C ALA A 55 -0.85 37.14 -21.88
N ARG A 56 -2.18 37.08 -21.72
CA ARG A 56 -3.29 37.61 -22.57
C ARG A 56 -3.60 39.07 -22.13
N PRO A 57 -4.61 39.84 -22.66
CA PRO A 57 -5.50 39.76 -23.86
C PRO A 57 -5.77 41.12 -24.61
N GLY A 58 -6.61 41.10 -25.68
CA GLY A 58 -7.43 42.25 -26.21
C GLY A 58 -6.80 43.03 -27.40
N THR A 59 -7.47 43.62 -28.42
CA THR A 59 -8.88 44.01 -28.72
C THR A 59 -9.01 44.51 -30.19
N GLY A 60 -10.24 44.48 -30.78
CA GLY A 60 -10.76 45.42 -31.82
C GLY A 60 -10.81 44.92 -33.28
N SER A 61 -11.96 44.49 -33.83
CA SER A 61 -13.04 45.23 -34.57
C SER A 61 -12.58 45.75 -35.95
N THR A 62 -13.19 45.42 -37.11
CA THR A 62 -14.51 45.89 -37.60
C THR A 62 -15.14 44.98 -38.70
N ALA A 63 -16.44 45.19 -38.92
CA ALA A 63 -17.37 44.51 -39.85
C ALA A 63 -17.10 44.70 -41.36
N ASP A 64 -17.54 43.78 -42.23
CA ASP A 64 -18.75 44.02 -43.05
C ASP A 64 -19.23 42.82 -43.92
N ALA A 65 -20.50 42.93 -44.28
CA ALA A 65 -21.47 42.14 -45.04
C ALA A 65 -21.10 41.15 -46.19
N VAL A 66 -21.82 40.01 -46.18
CA VAL A 66 -22.63 39.40 -47.26
C VAL A 66 -21.95 38.98 -48.58
N SER A 67 -21.97 37.67 -48.88
CA SER A 67 -22.62 37.08 -50.09
C SER A 67 -22.32 35.59 -50.27
N VAL A 68 -23.39 34.79 -50.41
CA VAL A 68 -23.36 33.40 -50.90
C VAL A 68 -23.48 33.44 -52.43
N PRO A 69 -22.83 32.53 -53.17
CA PRO A 69 -23.55 31.87 -54.25
C PRO A 69 -23.45 30.35 -54.23
N ARG A 70 -24.55 29.78 -54.73
CA ARG A 70 -24.98 28.39 -54.70
C ARG A 70 -24.46 27.64 -55.94
N ALA A 71 -24.20 26.36 -55.71
CA ALA A 71 -23.93 25.21 -56.59
C ALA A 71 -24.33 25.21 -58.09
N ARG A 72 -23.48 24.57 -58.92
CA ARG A 72 -23.77 23.43 -59.85
C ARG A 72 -22.51 23.04 -60.67
N PRO A 73 -22.46 21.88 -61.38
CA PRO A 73 -23.04 20.56 -61.13
C PRO A 73 -21.98 19.42 -61.19
N ALA A 74 -22.37 18.21 -60.76
CA ALA A 74 -21.60 16.98 -60.83
C ALA A 74 -21.50 16.38 -62.25
N PRO A 75 -20.42 15.67 -62.61
CA PRO A 75 -20.42 14.70 -63.69
C PRO A 75 -20.61 13.26 -63.16
N ARG A 76 -21.43 12.49 -63.88
CA ARG A 76 -21.68 11.05 -63.74
C ARG A 76 -21.63 10.45 -65.16
N PRO A 77 -21.52 9.13 -65.33
CA PRO A 77 -20.35 8.27 -65.19
C PRO A 77 -19.91 7.68 -66.55
N GLN A 78 -18.73 7.06 -66.64
CA GLN A 78 -18.44 6.10 -67.71
C GLN A 78 -17.81 4.81 -67.18
N PRO A 79 -18.03 3.68 -67.86
CA PRO A 79 -18.02 2.34 -67.27
C PRO A 79 -16.71 1.59 -67.55
N GLY A 80 -16.36 0.68 -66.63
CA GLY A 80 -15.42 -0.40 -66.89
C GLY A 80 -14.04 -0.21 -66.27
N GLY A 81 -13.73 -1.04 -65.28
CA GLY A 81 -12.37 -1.20 -64.77
C GLY A 81 -12.29 -1.73 -63.35
N ALA A 82 -12.34 -3.07 -63.22
CA ALA A 82 -11.79 -3.96 -62.18
C ALA A 82 -11.93 -3.61 -60.67
N PRO A 83 -12.14 -4.60 -59.79
CA PRO A 83 -12.38 -4.34 -58.37
C PRO A 83 -11.12 -3.77 -57.72
N ALA A 84 -11.24 -2.55 -57.21
CA ALA A 84 -10.25 -1.97 -56.30
C ALA A 84 -10.18 -2.84 -55.05
N ARG A 85 -9.14 -3.69 -54.95
CA ARG A 85 -8.70 -4.26 -53.69
C ARG A 85 -8.50 -3.09 -52.73
N THR A 86 -9.39 -2.96 -51.77
CA THR A 86 -9.26 -2.08 -50.62
C THR A 86 -8.02 -2.53 -49.84
N ARG A 87 -6.85 -1.99 -50.23
CA ARG A 87 -5.66 -1.98 -49.38
C ARG A 87 -6.04 -1.16 -48.16
N LYS A 88 -6.51 -1.84 -47.11
CA LYS A 88 -6.58 -1.29 -45.76
C LYS A 88 -5.21 -0.72 -45.45
N ALA A 89 -5.14 0.60 -45.31
CA ALA A 89 -3.95 1.28 -44.82
C ALA A 89 -3.47 0.58 -43.54
N GLY A 90 -2.20 0.18 -43.53
CA GLY A 90 -1.59 -0.68 -42.52
C GLY A 90 -1.72 -0.09 -41.11
N ARG A 91 -2.72 -0.54 -40.37
CA ARG A 91 -2.72 -0.44 -38.91
C ARG A 91 -1.95 -1.65 -38.41
N TRP A 92 -0.64 -1.47 -38.23
CA TRP A 92 0.21 -2.50 -37.62
C TRP A 92 -0.43 -2.98 -36.32
N ALA A 93 -0.53 -4.31 -36.15
CA ALA A 93 -1.02 -4.89 -34.93
C ALA A 93 -0.06 -4.55 -33.78
N LYS A 94 -0.60 -4.02 -32.68
CA LYS A 94 0.18 -3.64 -31.50
C LYS A 94 -0.31 -4.39 -30.27
N VAL A 95 0.66 -4.88 -29.49
CA VAL A 95 0.45 -5.43 -28.14
C VAL A 95 1.36 -4.69 -27.19
N ALA A 96 0.76 -4.06 -26.16
CA ALA A 96 1.46 -3.10 -25.31
C ALA A 96 2.16 -2.02 -26.16
N GLN A 97 3.50 -1.96 -26.14
CA GLN A 97 4.31 -1.00 -26.90
C GLN A 97 4.98 -1.62 -28.14
N ARG A 98 4.83 -2.94 -28.38
CA ARG A 98 5.49 -3.63 -29.48
C ARG A 98 4.60 -3.70 -30.72
N ILE A 99 5.23 -3.51 -31.87
CA ILE A 99 4.66 -3.73 -33.18
C ILE A 99 4.85 -5.20 -33.52
N VAL A 100 3.77 -5.89 -33.83
CA VAL A 100 3.82 -7.29 -34.29
C VAL A 100 4.21 -7.28 -35.77
N PRO A 101 5.32 -7.93 -36.18
CA PRO A 101 5.71 -8.01 -37.58
C PRO A 101 4.66 -8.70 -38.44
N ASP A 102 4.40 -8.17 -39.63
CA ASP A 102 3.39 -8.70 -40.55
C ASP A 102 3.80 -10.08 -41.12
N ASP A 103 5.10 -10.41 -41.09
CA ASP A 103 5.71 -11.66 -41.55
C ASP A 103 6.02 -12.65 -40.42
N LEU A 104 5.63 -12.35 -39.17
CA LEU A 104 5.88 -13.21 -38.02
C LEU A 104 5.27 -14.61 -38.23
N GLN A 105 6.12 -15.65 -38.20
CA GLN A 105 5.71 -17.05 -38.23
C GLN A 105 5.95 -17.71 -36.85
N PRO A 106 5.09 -18.65 -36.41
CA PRO A 106 3.90 -19.13 -37.11
C PRO A 106 2.77 -18.10 -37.11
N GLU A 107 1.98 -18.06 -38.18
CA GLU A 107 0.82 -17.17 -38.35
C GLU A 107 -0.13 -17.17 -37.13
N VAL A 108 -0.30 -18.33 -36.48
CA VAL A 108 -1.12 -18.48 -35.27
C VAL A 108 -0.65 -17.57 -34.12
N LEU A 109 0.67 -17.41 -33.95
CA LEU A 109 1.24 -16.50 -32.95
C LEU A 109 0.93 -15.04 -33.27
N ARG A 110 1.01 -14.66 -34.55
CA ARG A 110 0.70 -13.30 -35.02
C ARG A 110 -0.77 -12.94 -34.77
N VAL A 111 -1.68 -13.89 -35.00
CA VAL A 111 -3.11 -13.74 -34.69
C VAL A 111 -3.32 -13.59 -33.19
N GLU A 112 -2.76 -14.49 -32.37
CA GLU A 112 -2.91 -14.42 -30.90
C GLU A 112 -2.39 -13.09 -30.34
N LEU A 113 -1.24 -12.60 -30.79
CA LEU A 113 -0.73 -11.29 -30.37
C LEU A 113 -1.73 -10.18 -30.74
N THR A 114 -2.23 -10.16 -31.97
CA THR A 114 -3.22 -9.16 -32.40
C THR A 114 -4.49 -9.19 -31.54
N GLU A 115 -5.02 -10.38 -31.27
CA GLU A 115 -6.20 -10.59 -30.42
C GLU A 115 -5.95 -10.15 -28.99
N LEU A 116 -4.78 -10.50 -28.43
CA LEU A 116 -4.38 -10.11 -27.09
C LEU A 116 -4.33 -8.59 -26.93
N GLY A 117 -3.77 -7.88 -27.91
CA GLY A 117 -3.78 -6.41 -27.93
C GLY A 117 -5.19 -5.84 -27.93
N ASN A 118 -6.13 -6.47 -28.65
CA ASN A 118 -7.55 -6.08 -28.65
C ASN A 118 -8.24 -6.41 -27.32
N ALA A 119 -7.93 -7.56 -26.72
CA ALA A 119 -8.49 -8.01 -25.46
C ALA A 119 -8.07 -7.09 -24.29
N PHE A 120 -6.80 -6.67 -24.21
CA PHE A 120 -6.37 -5.66 -23.24
C PHE A 120 -7.07 -4.31 -23.44
N ARG A 121 -7.22 -3.85 -24.70
CA ARG A 121 -7.98 -2.61 -25.00
C ARG A 121 -9.46 -2.74 -24.62
N ALA A 122 -10.06 -3.90 -24.83
CA ALA A 122 -11.45 -4.16 -24.44
C ALA A 122 -11.59 -4.18 -22.91
N TYR A 123 -10.66 -4.84 -22.22
CA TYR A 123 -10.61 -4.85 -20.75
C TYR A 123 -10.49 -3.44 -20.16
N GLN A 124 -9.60 -2.60 -20.71
CA GLN A 124 -9.42 -1.20 -20.27
C GLN A 124 -10.67 -0.32 -20.44
N ARG A 125 -11.61 -0.70 -21.32
CA ARG A 125 -12.88 0.00 -21.52
C ARG A 125 -14.00 -0.49 -20.61
N ARG A 126 -13.79 -1.55 -19.84
CA ARG A 126 -14.83 -2.07 -18.93
C ARG A 126 -15.06 -1.07 -17.79
N PRO A 127 -16.33 -0.86 -17.38
CA PRO A 127 -16.63 0.04 -16.27
C PRO A 127 -16.16 -0.51 -14.93
N GLU A 128 -16.12 -1.84 -14.79
CA GLU A 128 -15.69 -2.52 -13.57
C GLU A 128 -14.47 -3.41 -13.86
N PRO A 129 -13.38 -3.25 -13.10
CA PRO A 129 -12.18 -4.08 -13.26
C PRO A 129 -12.39 -5.48 -12.67
N ASP A 130 -12.20 -6.50 -13.51
CA ASP A 130 -12.28 -7.92 -13.15
C ASP A 130 -10.87 -8.52 -13.11
N LEU A 131 -10.38 -8.74 -11.88
CA LEU A 131 -9.01 -9.19 -11.67
C LEU A 131 -8.78 -10.62 -12.18
N ALA A 132 -9.79 -11.49 -12.18
CA ALA A 132 -9.65 -12.84 -12.72
C ALA A 132 -9.40 -12.80 -14.23
N VAL A 133 -10.19 -12.00 -14.96
CA VAL A 133 -10.01 -11.79 -16.40
C VAL A 133 -8.66 -11.12 -16.70
N LEU A 134 -8.25 -10.14 -15.90
CA LEU A 134 -6.95 -9.48 -16.08
C LEU A 134 -5.77 -10.44 -15.88
N ALA A 135 -5.84 -11.33 -14.89
CA ALA A 135 -4.82 -12.34 -14.66
C ALA A 135 -4.70 -13.29 -15.86
N GLU A 136 -5.82 -13.72 -16.44
CA GLU A 136 -5.84 -14.58 -17.63
C GLU A 136 -5.22 -13.87 -18.85
N LEU A 137 -5.49 -12.58 -19.04
CA LEU A 137 -4.86 -11.78 -20.10
C LEU A 137 -3.34 -11.68 -19.92
N HIS A 138 -2.86 -11.50 -18.69
CA HIS A 138 -1.42 -11.49 -18.40
C HIS A 138 -0.77 -12.85 -18.66
N ASP A 139 -1.46 -13.95 -18.34
CA ASP A 139 -1.02 -15.31 -18.63
C ASP A 139 -0.89 -15.58 -20.13
N ARG A 140 -1.91 -15.18 -20.91
CA ARG A 140 -1.87 -15.27 -22.38
C ARG A 140 -0.71 -14.43 -22.94
N LYS A 141 -0.50 -13.23 -22.39
CA LYS A 141 0.64 -12.38 -22.75
C LYS A 141 1.98 -13.05 -22.48
N ALA A 142 2.15 -13.65 -21.30
CA ALA A 142 3.38 -14.34 -20.94
C ALA A 142 3.70 -15.46 -21.92
N ARG A 143 2.72 -16.33 -22.21
CA ARG A 143 2.89 -17.44 -23.15
C ARG A 143 3.20 -16.95 -24.57
N ALA A 144 2.44 -15.98 -25.07
CA ALA A 144 2.64 -15.46 -26.42
C ALA A 144 4.02 -14.77 -26.58
N PHE A 145 4.48 -14.05 -25.55
CA PHE A 145 5.78 -13.37 -25.60
C PHE A 145 6.95 -14.34 -25.45
N ALA A 146 6.80 -15.40 -24.65
CA ALA A 146 7.79 -16.48 -24.56
C ALA A 146 7.94 -17.20 -25.91
N LEU A 147 6.81 -17.57 -26.54
CA LEU A 147 6.82 -18.19 -27.87
C LEU A 147 7.42 -17.27 -28.94
N TRP A 148 7.12 -15.97 -28.87
CA TRP A 148 7.73 -15.00 -29.78
C TRP A 148 9.23 -14.88 -29.54
N ALA A 149 9.68 -14.85 -28.29
CA ALA A 149 11.11 -14.87 -27.94
C ALA A 149 11.83 -16.12 -28.45
N ASP A 150 11.17 -17.29 -28.42
CA ASP A 150 11.74 -18.54 -28.93
C ASP A 150 11.95 -18.51 -30.45
N VAL A 151 11.00 -17.92 -31.18
CA VAL A 151 11.07 -17.78 -32.65
C VAL A 151 12.14 -16.76 -33.08
N THR A 152 12.25 -15.63 -32.39
CA THR A 152 13.14 -14.53 -32.80
C THR A 152 14.48 -14.52 -32.07
N ALA A 153 14.66 -15.40 -31.09
CA ALA A 153 15.78 -15.40 -30.14
C ALA A 153 15.98 -14.05 -29.40
N ASP A 154 14.92 -13.26 -29.24
CA ASP A 154 14.98 -11.95 -28.56
C ASP A 154 14.84 -12.12 -27.03
N ALA A 155 15.95 -11.92 -26.31
CA ALA A 155 15.98 -11.99 -24.85
C ALA A 155 15.07 -10.97 -24.16
N SER A 156 14.85 -9.80 -24.77
CA SER A 156 13.98 -8.77 -24.18
C SER A 156 12.50 -9.16 -24.19
N LEU A 157 12.06 -9.99 -25.15
CA LEU A 157 10.72 -10.58 -25.15
C LEU A 157 10.56 -11.61 -24.03
N ARG A 158 11.64 -12.32 -23.67
CA ARG A 158 11.62 -13.28 -22.55
C ARG A 158 11.48 -12.55 -21.21
N GLU A 159 12.20 -11.46 -21.01
CA GLU A 159 12.00 -10.59 -19.83
C GLU A 159 10.59 -10.00 -19.76
N GLU A 160 10.00 -9.62 -20.90
CA GLU A 160 8.60 -9.17 -20.94
C GLU A 160 7.60 -10.29 -20.65
N ALA A 161 7.89 -11.52 -21.08
CA ALA A 161 7.10 -12.70 -20.74
C ALA A 161 7.14 -12.99 -19.23
N ASP A 162 8.33 -12.94 -18.62
CA ASP A 162 8.51 -13.12 -17.18
C ASP A 162 7.79 -12.04 -16.38
N ARG A 163 7.89 -10.77 -16.81
CA ARG A 163 7.12 -9.66 -16.24
C ARG A 163 5.61 -9.87 -16.37
N ALA A 164 5.13 -10.38 -17.49
CA ALA A 164 3.72 -10.68 -17.69
C ALA A 164 3.26 -11.84 -16.78
N ALA A 165 4.06 -12.89 -16.63
CA ALA A 165 3.78 -14.00 -15.72
C ALA A 165 3.73 -13.53 -14.26
N ALA A 166 4.67 -12.67 -13.85
CA ALA A 166 4.67 -12.04 -12.52
C ALA A 166 3.42 -11.15 -12.29
N ALA A 167 2.99 -10.41 -13.32
CA ALA A 167 1.76 -9.63 -13.27
C ALA A 167 0.52 -10.52 -13.11
N ALA A 168 0.47 -11.66 -13.80
CA ALA A 168 -0.64 -12.62 -13.67
C ALA A 168 -0.73 -13.19 -12.25
N ARG A 169 0.40 -13.64 -11.67
CA ARG A 169 0.46 -14.12 -10.28
C ARG A 169 0.00 -13.06 -9.28
N THR A 170 0.55 -11.85 -9.37
CA THR A 170 0.16 -10.71 -8.51
C THR A 170 -1.33 -10.39 -8.63
N THR A 171 -1.87 -10.42 -9.85
CA THR A 171 -3.30 -10.12 -10.08
C THR A 171 -4.21 -11.18 -9.45
N ARG A 172 -3.84 -12.47 -9.53
CA ARG A 172 -4.57 -13.54 -8.84
C ARG A 172 -4.51 -13.40 -7.32
N GLU A 173 -3.34 -13.09 -6.77
CA GLU A 173 -3.20 -12.84 -5.33
C GLU A 173 -4.09 -11.68 -4.88
N MET A 174 -4.16 -10.60 -5.66
CA MET A 174 -5.05 -9.48 -5.36
C MET A 174 -6.54 -9.87 -5.42
N ASP A 175 -6.94 -10.69 -6.41
CA ASP A 175 -8.31 -11.19 -6.54
C ASP A 175 -8.68 -12.13 -5.38
N ALA A 176 -7.80 -13.08 -5.07
CA ALA A 176 -7.96 -14.01 -3.95
C ALA A 176 -8.07 -13.25 -2.62
N ASN A 177 -7.19 -12.27 -2.41
CA ASN A 177 -7.21 -11.43 -1.21
C ASN A 177 -8.51 -10.61 -1.11
N ARG A 178 -8.97 -10.04 -2.22
CA ARG A 178 -10.25 -9.28 -2.27
C ARG A 178 -11.46 -10.18 -1.98
N ARG A 179 -11.46 -11.40 -2.50
CA ARG A 179 -12.57 -12.36 -2.30
C ARG A 179 -12.47 -13.11 -0.96
N GLY A 180 -11.36 -12.95 -0.23
CA GLY A 180 -11.07 -13.67 1.00
C GLY A 180 -10.83 -15.18 0.79
N VAL A 181 -10.62 -15.65 -0.45
CA VAL A 181 -10.54 -17.10 -0.75
C VAL A 181 -9.33 -17.72 -0.06
N PRO A 182 -9.47 -18.90 0.58
CA PRO A 182 -8.35 -19.59 1.21
C PRO A 182 -7.27 -19.89 0.17
N VAL A 183 -6.06 -19.40 0.44
CA VAL A 183 -4.91 -19.51 -0.47
C VAL A 183 -4.45 -20.98 -0.62
N ASP A 184 -4.71 -21.81 0.39
CA ASP A 184 -4.27 -23.22 0.46
C ASP A 184 -5.45 -24.22 0.61
N GLY A 185 -6.68 -23.81 0.27
CA GLY A 185 -7.86 -24.71 0.22
C GLY A 185 -8.49 -25.09 1.58
N GLU A 186 -7.77 -25.02 2.68
CA GLU A 186 -8.30 -25.23 4.03
C GLU A 186 -7.98 -24.03 4.94
N GLY A 187 -9.01 -23.23 5.26
CA GLY A 187 -8.89 -22.11 6.19
C GLY A 187 -10.07 -21.15 6.10
N PRO A 188 -10.30 -20.33 7.15
CA PRO A 188 -11.36 -19.33 7.14
C PRO A 188 -11.13 -18.31 6.03
N VAL A 189 -12.23 -17.91 5.38
CA VAL A 189 -12.25 -16.89 4.32
C VAL A 189 -11.98 -15.52 4.98
N VAL A 190 -10.75 -15.04 4.91
CA VAL A 190 -10.32 -13.79 5.56
C VAL A 190 -9.76 -12.83 4.51
N GLU A 191 -10.42 -11.67 4.34
CA GLU A 191 -9.87 -10.55 3.58
C GLU A 191 -8.69 -9.94 4.36
N ARG A 192 -7.49 -9.96 3.78
CA ARG A 192 -6.27 -9.50 4.45
C ARG A 192 -5.85 -8.13 3.94
N LEU A 193 -5.22 -7.36 4.82
CA LEU A 193 -4.77 -6.01 4.50
C LEU A 193 -3.56 -6.00 3.57
N LEU A 194 -2.70 -7.00 3.71
CA LEU A 194 -1.51 -7.21 2.90
C LEU A 194 -1.68 -8.44 2.02
N THR A 195 -1.21 -8.37 0.78
CA THR A 195 -0.95 -9.56 -0.03
C THR A 195 0.33 -10.26 0.42
N ARG A 196 0.59 -11.50 -0.02
CA ARG A 196 1.82 -12.24 0.32
C ARG A 196 3.08 -11.48 -0.08
N GLY A 197 3.12 -10.94 -1.31
CA GLY A 197 4.23 -10.09 -1.76
C GLY A 197 4.43 -8.83 -0.91
N GLN A 198 3.34 -8.21 -0.44
CA GLN A 198 3.43 -7.08 0.51
C GLN A 198 3.93 -7.53 1.88
N GLY A 199 3.56 -8.74 2.33
CA GLY A 199 4.08 -9.37 3.54
C GLY A 199 5.60 -9.55 3.51
N VAL A 200 6.16 -9.98 2.38
CA VAL A 200 7.62 -10.05 2.17
C VAL A 200 8.26 -8.67 2.35
N HIS A 201 7.70 -7.62 1.74
CA HIS A 201 8.21 -6.27 1.92
C HIS A 201 8.09 -5.77 3.36
N ALA A 202 7.00 -6.11 4.07
CA ALA A 202 6.85 -5.80 5.48
C ALA A 202 8.00 -6.41 6.30
N ARG A 203 8.27 -7.71 6.12
CA ARG A 203 9.37 -8.40 6.81
C ARG A 203 10.73 -7.81 6.49
N ASN A 204 11.00 -7.44 5.23
CA ASN A 204 12.25 -6.75 4.87
C ASN A 204 12.41 -5.40 5.59
N VAL A 205 11.32 -4.65 5.78
CA VAL A 205 11.36 -3.41 6.58
C VAL A 205 11.61 -3.72 8.06
N LEU A 206 10.95 -4.75 8.62
CA LEU A 206 11.17 -5.12 10.02
C LEU A 206 12.62 -5.54 10.26
N GLU A 207 13.21 -6.30 9.33
CA GLU A 207 14.60 -6.72 9.39
C GLU A 207 15.57 -5.53 9.31
N HIS A 208 15.31 -4.60 8.39
CA HIS A 208 16.08 -3.35 8.29
C HIS A 208 16.06 -2.56 9.60
N VAL A 209 14.90 -2.47 10.26
CA VAL A 209 14.75 -1.78 11.55
C VAL A 209 15.45 -2.54 12.68
N ARG A 210 15.34 -3.88 12.71
CA ARG A 210 15.98 -4.72 13.73
C ARG A 210 17.48 -4.47 13.78
N VAL A 211 18.13 -4.46 12.61
CA VAL A 211 19.58 -4.31 12.44
C VAL A 211 20.02 -2.84 12.49
N GLY A 212 19.21 -1.91 12.00
CA GLY A 212 19.60 -0.52 11.76
C GLY A 212 19.07 0.54 12.74
N ALA A 213 18.33 0.15 13.78
CA ALA A 213 17.86 1.11 14.79
C ALA A 213 19.04 1.64 15.63
N PRO A 214 19.17 2.98 15.82
CA PRO A 214 20.30 3.59 16.53
C PRO A 214 20.25 3.37 18.06
N PHE A 215 19.08 3.06 18.60
CA PHE A 215 18.83 2.93 20.03
C PHE A 215 18.13 1.60 20.35
N PRO A 216 18.51 0.92 21.46
CA PRO A 216 17.92 -0.36 21.83
C PRO A 216 16.49 -0.26 22.38
N GLU A 217 16.09 0.89 22.92
CA GLU A 217 14.82 1.10 23.61
C GLU A 217 13.60 0.92 22.69
N ALA A 218 12.52 0.36 23.24
CA ALA A 218 11.33 0.02 22.48
C ALA A 218 10.63 1.24 21.88
N GLU A 219 10.59 2.37 22.58
CA GLU A 219 10.02 3.63 22.10
C GLU A 219 10.78 4.14 20.87
N ALA A 220 12.12 4.16 20.94
CA ALA A 220 12.96 4.56 19.81
C ALA A 220 12.81 3.59 18.63
N ARG A 221 12.78 2.28 18.86
CA ARG A 221 12.53 1.28 17.80
C ARG A 221 11.16 1.42 17.15
N LEU A 222 10.12 1.74 17.92
CA LEU A 222 8.79 2.02 17.40
C LEU A 222 8.78 3.29 16.52
N ALA A 223 9.42 4.37 16.98
CA ALA A 223 9.58 5.58 16.18
C ALA A 223 10.31 5.28 14.87
N VAL A 224 11.45 4.59 14.94
CA VAL A 224 12.28 4.19 13.80
C VAL A 224 11.47 3.38 12.79
N LEU A 225 10.70 2.39 13.24
CA LEU A 225 9.82 1.60 12.36
C LEU A 225 8.82 2.49 11.61
N MET A 226 8.11 3.34 12.34
CA MET A 226 7.03 4.13 11.77
C MET A 226 7.59 5.20 10.81
N LEU A 227 8.68 5.87 11.18
CA LEU A 227 9.38 6.85 10.34
C LEU A 227 10.00 6.20 9.10
N THR A 228 10.60 5.01 9.24
CA THR A 228 11.09 4.20 8.11
C THR A 228 9.99 3.93 7.11
N LEU A 229 8.81 3.49 7.56
CA LEU A 229 7.67 3.25 6.67
C LEU A 229 7.15 4.53 5.99
N ARG A 230 7.22 5.68 6.66
CA ARG A 230 6.85 6.99 6.08
C ARG A 230 7.83 7.40 4.98
N ALA A 231 9.12 7.20 5.21
CA ALA A 231 10.23 7.63 4.35
C ALA A 231 10.72 6.58 3.33
N ALA A 232 10.26 5.32 3.40
CA ALA A 232 10.82 4.16 2.69
C ALA A 232 10.97 4.30 1.16
N ARG A 233 10.22 5.20 0.52
CA ARG A 233 10.27 5.39 -0.94
C ARG A 233 11.38 6.36 -1.40
N SER A 234 11.61 7.44 -0.65
CA SER A 234 12.42 8.57 -1.10
C SER A 234 13.43 9.06 -0.07
N GLY A 235 13.47 8.46 1.11
CA GLY A 235 14.21 8.98 2.26
C GLY A 235 13.49 10.11 2.97
N THR A 236 12.37 10.59 2.44
CA THR A 236 11.57 11.67 3.02
C THR A 236 10.14 11.24 3.27
N GLY A 237 9.57 11.72 4.37
CA GLY A 237 8.20 11.44 4.79
C GLY A 237 7.55 12.63 5.46
N ASN A 238 6.26 12.53 5.74
CA ASN A 238 5.51 13.52 6.51
C ASN A 238 4.94 12.84 7.75
N VAL A 239 4.99 13.55 8.87
CA VAL A 239 4.39 13.14 10.15
C VAL A 239 3.61 14.31 10.74
N THR A 240 2.66 13.99 11.60
CA THR A 240 1.94 14.98 12.40
C THR A 240 2.25 14.79 13.88
N GLY A 241 2.01 15.82 14.69
CA GLY A 241 2.03 15.68 16.14
C GLY A 241 1.12 14.56 16.66
N GLN A 242 -0.03 14.38 16.01
CA GLN A 242 -0.96 13.30 16.33
C GLN A 242 -0.38 11.91 16.04
N ASP A 243 0.38 11.76 14.96
CA ASP A 243 1.08 10.50 14.66
C ASP A 243 2.08 10.18 15.77
N LEU A 244 2.97 11.14 16.07
CA LEU A 244 4.06 10.98 17.04
C LEU A 244 3.53 10.72 18.45
N GLY A 245 2.57 11.53 18.93
CA GLY A 245 1.93 11.33 20.23
C GLY A 245 1.13 10.03 20.31
N GLY A 246 0.54 9.58 19.20
CA GLY A 246 -0.17 8.30 19.13
C GLY A 246 0.76 7.09 19.28
N TRP A 247 1.98 7.19 18.74
CA TRP A 247 2.99 6.12 18.81
C TRP A 247 3.70 6.09 20.16
N LEU A 248 4.20 7.24 20.61
CA LEU A 248 5.19 7.36 21.68
C LEU A 248 4.61 7.90 22.99
N GLN A 249 3.32 8.26 23.02
CA GLN A 249 2.67 8.81 24.21
C GLN A 249 3.47 10.02 24.76
N GLY A 250 3.89 9.98 26.03
CA GLY A 250 4.64 11.06 26.67
C GLY A 250 6.12 11.15 26.27
N ASP A 251 6.67 10.14 25.59
CA ASP A 251 8.10 10.07 25.23
C ASP A 251 8.42 10.71 23.87
N ALA A 252 7.42 11.26 23.19
CA ALA A 252 7.53 11.65 21.79
C ALA A 252 8.64 12.69 21.54
N GLU A 253 8.74 13.71 22.39
CA GLU A 253 9.73 14.79 22.25
C GLU A 253 11.15 14.28 22.49
N ARG A 254 11.35 13.58 23.61
CA ARG A 254 12.64 12.98 23.98
C ARG A 254 13.16 12.07 22.88
N VAL A 255 12.35 11.12 22.43
CA VAL A 255 12.75 10.15 21.40
C VAL A 255 13.02 10.84 20.06
N LEU A 256 12.21 11.83 19.69
CA LEU A 256 12.43 12.57 18.45
C LEU A 256 13.76 13.35 18.51
N GLN A 257 14.03 14.01 19.63
CA GLN A 257 15.27 14.74 19.85
C GLN A 257 16.49 13.81 19.82
N GLU A 258 16.44 12.66 20.52
CA GLU A 258 17.52 11.66 20.51
C GLU A 258 17.85 11.19 19.08
N LEU A 259 16.83 10.94 18.25
CA LEU A 259 17.03 10.53 16.85
C LEU A 259 17.63 11.64 15.97
N VAL A 260 17.31 12.91 16.27
CA VAL A 260 17.91 14.07 15.60
C VAL A 260 19.35 14.28 16.02
N ASP A 261 19.65 14.17 17.31
CA ASP A 261 20.98 14.41 17.88
C ASP A 261 22.03 13.44 17.32
N VAL A 262 21.66 12.18 17.08
CA VAL A 262 22.54 11.19 16.45
C VAL A 262 22.54 11.25 14.92
N GLY A 263 21.80 12.19 14.33
CA GLY A 263 21.69 12.38 12.88
C GLY A 263 20.97 11.25 12.15
N TRP A 264 20.25 10.37 12.87
CA TRP A 264 19.45 9.32 12.26
C TRP A 264 18.20 9.89 11.58
N LEU A 265 17.61 10.93 12.18
CA LEU A 265 16.51 11.72 11.65
C LEU A 265 16.98 13.14 11.37
N LEU A 266 16.62 13.71 10.23
CA LEU A 266 16.79 15.13 9.95
C LEU A 266 15.43 15.81 9.86
N LEU A 267 15.27 16.89 10.61
CA LEU A 267 14.20 17.87 10.46
C LEU A 267 14.70 19.01 9.56
N PRO A 268 13.81 19.81 8.95
CA PRO A 268 14.19 21.08 8.34
C PRO A 268 14.99 21.95 9.33
N GLU A 269 15.94 22.75 8.82
CA GLU A 269 16.88 23.53 9.67
C GLU A 269 16.19 24.49 10.64
N ASP A 270 14.98 24.92 10.31
CA ASP A 270 14.13 25.84 11.05
C ASP A 270 13.08 25.15 11.93
N VAL A 271 13.10 23.81 12.01
CA VAL A 271 12.09 23.04 12.75
C VAL A 271 12.75 22.23 13.87
N THR A 272 12.33 22.53 15.09
CA THR A 272 12.70 21.78 16.30
C THR A 272 11.84 20.53 16.50
N ALA A 273 12.26 19.64 17.40
CA ALA A 273 11.48 18.46 17.76
C ALA A 273 10.11 18.82 18.37
N ASP A 274 10.03 19.86 19.21
CA ASP A 274 8.78 20.38 19.77
C ASP A 274 7.85 20.93 18.67
N GLU A 275 8.37 21.74 17.74
CA GLU A 275 7.57 22.25 16.61
C GLU A 275 7.04 21.12 15.72
N ALA A 276 7.83 20.08 15.49
CA ALA A 276 7.38 18.89 14.79
C ALA A 276 6.22 18.18 15.53
N LEU A 277 6.21 18.18 16.87
CA LEU A 277 5.10 17.66 17.67
C LEU A 277 3.86 18.55 17.66
N MET A 278 4.01 19.84 17.39
CA MET A 278 2.89 20.77 17.23
C MET A 278 2.30 20.76 15.82
N SER A 279 2.93 20.05 14.87
CA SER A 279 2.49 19.96 13.47
C SER A 279 1.10 19.33 13.32
N ARG A 280 0.33 19.85 12.36
CA ARG A 280 -1.07 19.49 12.12
C ARG A 280 -1.25 18.75 10.79
N PRO A 281 -2.37 18.04 10.57
CA PRO A 281 -2.61 17.39 9.28
C PRO A 281 -2.57 18.33 8.07
N GLU A 282 -2.95 19.60 8.25
CA GLU A 282 -2.92 20.64 7.21
C GLU A 282 -1.50 21.12 6.91
N GLU A 283 -0.60 21.02 7.88
CA GLU A 283 0.79 21.43 7.81
C GLU A 283 1.67 20.39 8.53
N PRO A 284 1.88 19.21 7.90
CA PRO A 284 2.62 18.14 8.53
C PRO A 284 4.12 18.44 8.50
N ALA A 285 4.83 18.02 9.56
CA ALA A 285 6.28 18.12 9.60
C ALA A 285 6.90 17.16 8.56
N GLN A 286 7.75 17.71 7.68
CA GLN A 286 8.58 16.90 6.80
C GLN A 286 9.74 16.32 7.61
N ILE A 287 10.05 15.04 7.39
CA ILE A 287 11.18 14.35 7.99
C ILE A 287 12.03 13.68 6.92
N THR A 288 13.33 13.58 7.18
CA THR A 288 14.28 12.88 6.31
C THR A 288 15.03 11.82 7.11
N VAL A 289 15.10 10.60 6.57
CA VAL A 289 15.93 9.51 7.09
C VAL A 289 17.06 9.30 6.09
N PRO A 290 18.29 9.75 6.38
CA PRO A 290 19.39 9.79 5.40
C PRO A 290 19.71 8.43 4.76
N THR A 291 19.66 7.36 5.55
CA THR A 291 19.94 5.98 5.10
C THR A 291 18.91 5.44 4.09
N LEU A 292 17.76 6.10 3.96
CA LEU A 292 16.69 5.73 3.02
C LEU A 292 16.68 6.61 1.75
N ILE A 293 17.56 7.62 1.67
CA ILE A 293 17.71 8.43 0.46
C ILE A 293 18.27 7.55 -0.66
N PRO A 294 17.68 7.56 -1.86
CA PRO A 294 18.09 6.69 -2.97
C PRO A 294 19.38 7.19 -3.68
N THR A 295 20.47 7.37 -2.94
CA THR A 295 21.81 7.74 -3.43
C THR A 295 22.74 6.54 -3.60
N GLN A 296 22.37 5.37 -3.05
CA GLN A 296 23.09 4.09 -3.08
C GLN A 296 22.11 2.94 -3.43
N PRO A 297 22.50 1.63 -3.45
CA PRO A 297 21.53 0.55 -3.66
C PRO A 297 20.36 0.71 -2.69
N ARG A 298 19.14 0.82 -3.23
CA ARG A 298 17.97 1.17 -2.43
C ARG A 298 17.69 0.08 -1.40
N PRO A 299 17.47 0.42 -0.12
CA PRO A 299 17.08 -0.57 0.89
C PRO A 299 15.78 -1.28 0.52
N PHE A 300 14.88 -0.57 -0.18
CA PHE A 300 13.57 -1.07 -0.57
C PHE A 300 13.26 -0.83 -2.04
N PHE A 301 12.69 -1.84 -2.69
CA PHE A 301 12.28 -1.81 -4.10
C PHE A 301 10.76 -1.92 -4.24
N PHE A 302 10.02 -0.97 -3.65
CA PHE A 302 8.56 -0.93 -3.79
C PHE A 302 8.01 0.47 -4.08
N GLY A 303 6.92 0.52 -4.86
CA GLY A 303 6.29 1.76 -5.31
C GLY A 303 5.41 2.44 -4.27
N LYS A 304 4.78 3.57 -4.68
CA LYS A 304 3.92 4.41 -3.82
C LYS A 304 2.78 3.63 -3.17
N VAL A 305 2.14 2.74 -3.93
CA VAL A 305 0.97 1.96 -3.47
C VAL A 305 1.37 0.99 -2.37
N THR A 306 2.42 0.19 -2.59
CA THR A 306 2.94 -0.74 -1.59
C THR A 306 3.38 0.00 -0.34
N ARG A 307 4.14 1.10 -0.47
CA ARG A 307 4.55 1.92 0.68
C ARG A 307 3.34 2.39 1.51
N ALA A 308 2.31 2.92 0.87
CA ALA A 308 1.10 3.37 1.56
C ALA A 308 0.36 2.22 2.25
N ARG A 309 0.31 1.03 1.63
CA ARG A 309 -0.28 -0.18 2.23
C ARG A 309 0.48 -0.65 3.47
N LEU A 310 1.82 -0.71 3.41
CA LEU A 310 2.66 -1.10 4.54
C LEU A 310 2.54 -0.10 5.70
N SER A 311 2.65 1.20 5.42
CA SER A 311 2.50 2.24 6.44
C SER A 311 1.10 2.20 7.08
N GLY A 312 0.04 2.06 6.28
CA GLY A 312 -1.34 1.94 6.79
C GLY A 312 -1.60 0.65 7.57
N TRP A 313 -0.98 -0.47 7.18
CA TRP A 313 -1.04 -1.72 7.93
C TRP A 313 -0.37 -1.59 9.29
N ALA A 314 0.86 -1.08 9.35
CA ALA A 314 1.57 -0.88 10.61
C ALA A 314 0.82 0.08 11.54
N GLN A 315 0.27 1.18 11.01
CA GLN A 315 -0.56 2.10 11.78
C GLN A 315 -1.79 1.41 12.39
N LYS A 316 -2.43 0.49 11.66
CA LYS A 316 -3.57 -0.28 12.18
C LYS A 316 -3.18 -1.29 13.25
N VAL A 317 -2.01 -1.92 13.12
CA VAL A 317 -1.48 -2.85 14.13
C VAL A 317 -1.12 -2.10 15.40
N VAL A 318 -0.25 -1.08 15.32
CA VAL A 318 0.20 -0.26 16.46
C VAL A 318 -0.97 0.47 17.10
N GLY A 319 -1.92 0.94 16.30
CA GLY A 319 -3.13 1.65 16.72
C GLY A 319 -4.32 0.75 17.10
N ASP A 320 -4.13 -0.57 17.22
CA ASP A 320 -5.23 -1.50 17.51
C ASP A 320 -6.02 -1.08 18.75
N ARG A 321 -7.34 -1.11 18.64
CA ARG A 321 -8.23 -0.60 19.68
C ARG A 321 -8.05 -1.32 21.01
N LYS A 322 -7.82 -2.64 21.00
CA LYS A 322 -7.67 -3.41 22.25
C LYS A 322 -6.30 -3.19 22.87
N LEU A 323 -5.24 -3.12 22.06
CA LEU A 323 -3.89 -2.74 22.53
C LEU A 323 -3.90 -1.36 23.19
N ARG A 324 -4.54 -0.37 22.57
CA ARG A 324 -4.71 0.97 23.14
C ARG A 324 -5.50 0.97 24.44
N LYS A 325 -6.64 0.27 24.50
CA LYS A 325 -7.47 0.16 25.72
C LYS A 325 -6.72 -0.48 26.88
N LYS A 326 -5.84 -1.44 26.59
CA LYS A 326 -4.98 -2.11 27.58
C LYS A 326 -3.70 -1.32 27.89
N LYS A 327 -3.54 -0.11 27.32
CA LYS A 327 -2.35 0.73 27.48
C LYS A 327 -1.05 -0.01 27.14
N ALA A 328 -1.09 -0.86 26.11
CA ALA A 328 0.10 -1.56 25.65
C ALA A 328 1.22 -0.56 25.30
N GLY A 329 2.40 -0.77 25.89
CA GLY A 329 3.61 0.02 25.65
C GLY A 329 4.24 -0.26 24.29
N ALA A 330 5.35 0.43 23.98
CA ALA A 330 6.00 0.32 22.67
C ALA A 330 6.45 -1.10 22.35
N ALA A 331 7.07 -1.81 23.30
CA ALA A 331 7.53 -3.19 23.12
C ALA A 331 6.40 -4.16 22.77
N THR A 332 5.27 -4.11 23.49
CA THR A 332 4.09 -4.95 23.17
C THR A 332 3.52 -4.63 21.79
N ARG A 333 3.51 -3.35 21.38
CA ARG A 333 3.04 -2.96 20.04
C ARG A 333 4.01 -3.41 18.95
N LEU A 334 5.31 -3.36 19.18
CA LEU A 334 6.32 -3.92 18.27
C LEU A 334 6.15 -5.44 18.14
N LEU A 335 5.93 -6.15 19.25
CA LEU A 335 5.65 -7.58 19.23
C LEU A 335 4.37 -7.89 18.43
N ALA A 336 3.34 -7.06 18.55
CA ALA A 336 2.13 -7.18 17.73
C ALA A 336 2.43 -7.05 16.22
N VAL A 337 3.24 -6.05 15.82
CA VAL A 337 3.68 -5.88 14.42
C VAL A 337 4.47 -7.10 13.94
N TYR A 338 5.43 -7.56 14.74
CA TYR A 338 6.31 -8.66 14.37
C TYR A 338 5.54 -9.98 14.22
N THR A 339 4.66 -10.30 15.16
CA THR A 339 3.79 -11.49 15.10
C THR A 339 2.80 -11.43 13.95
N ALA A 340 2.23 -10.26 13.63
CA ALA A 340 1.40 -10.09 12.45
C ALA A 340 2.18 -10.38 11.16
N ALA A 341 3.37 -9.81 10.99
CA ALA A 341 4.19 -9.97 9.78
C ALA A 341 4.69 -11.41 9.54
N HIS A 342 4.88 -12.17 10.61
CA HIS A 342 5.43 -13.53 10.60
C HIS A 342 4.39 -14.61 10.95
N SER A 343 3.12 -14.32 10.65
CA SER A 343 2.02 -15.30 10.79
C SER A 343 1.70 -15.96 9.46
N ARG A 344 1.43 -17.26 9.53
CA ARG A 344 0.89 -18.07 8.45
C ARG A 344 -0.59 -17.73 8.19
N PRO A 345 -1.17 -18.18 7.06
CA PRO A 345 -2.58 -17.95 6.75
C PRO A 345 -3.58 -18.40 7.83
N ASP A 346 -3.24 -19.44 8.59
CA ASP A 346 -4.01 -20.02 9.71
C ASP A 346 -3.84 -19.27 11.04
N GLY A 347 -2.96 -18.27 11.07
CA GLY A 347 -2.60 -17.46 12.24
C GLY A 347 -1.43 -17.99 13.06
N CYS A 348 -0.89 -19.17 12.75
CA CYS A 348 0.25 -19.73 13.48
C CYS A 348 1.52 -18.91 13.21
N LEU A 349 2.35 -18.71 14.23
CA LEU A 349 3.60 -17.97 14.10
C LEU A 349 4.73 -18.83 13.54
N GLY A 350 5.54 -18.25 12.63
CA GLY A 350 6.73 -18.90 12.06
C GLY A 350 6.44 -19.92 10.98
N GLY A 351 7.48 -20.64 10.56
CA GLY A 351 7.41 -21.66 9.51
C GLY A 351 6.69 -22.94 9.94
N VAL A 352 6.69 -23.95 9.07
CA VAL A 352 6.18 -25.30 9.36
C VAL A 352 7.35 -26.22 9.69
N GLY A 353 7.21 -27.10 10.69
CA GLY A 353 8.20 -28.13 11.03
C GLY A 353 8.61 -28.14 12.51
N GLU A 354 9.65 -28.91 12.84
CA GLU A 354 10.20 -29.02 14.21
C GLU A 354 10.74 -27.67 14.72
N ASP A 355 11.17 -26.81 13.81
CA ASP A 355 11.58 -25.42 14.06
C ASP A 355 10.42 -24.40 14.01
N ALA A 356 9.17 -24.84 14.13
CA ALA A 356 8.01 -23.93 14.13
C ALA A 356 8.10 -22.90 15.28
N GLY A 357 7.69 -21.67 14.99
CA GLY A 357 7.82 -20.52 15.88
C GLY A 357 8.84 -19.48 15.41
N LEU A 358 8.86 -18.34 16.08
CA LEU A 358 9.78 -17.22 15.81
C LEU A 358 11.00 -17.32 16.73
N ALA A 359 12.20 -17.05 16.22
CA ALA A 359 13.40 -17.05 17.05
C ALA A 359 13.29 -15.96 18.14
N LEU A 360 13.41 -16.35 19.41
CA LEU A 360 13.15 -15.46 20.55
C LEU A 360 14.12 -14.28 20.57
N ASP A 361 15.40 -14.52 20.23
CA ASP A 361 16.43 -13.49 20.17
C ASP A 361 16.13 -12.43 19.10
N GLU A 362 15.65 -12.84 17.93
CA GLU A 362 15.30 -11.91 16.85
C GLU A 362 14.06 -11.07 17.22
N VAL A 363 13.06 -11.71 17.83
CA VAL A 363 11.86 -11.05 18.34
C VAL A 363 12.25 -10.03 19.41
N ALA A 364 13.07 -10.43 20.38
CA ALA A 364 13.51 -9.59 21.48
C ALA A 364 14.29 -8.38 20.98
N GLN A 365 15.28 -8.61 20.10
CA GLN A 365 16.06 -7.54 19.49
C GLN A 365 15.17 -6.55 18.72
N PHE A 366 14.21 -7.04 17.94
CA PHE A 366 13.29 -6.16 17.22
C PHE A 366 12.40 -5.33 18.16
N CYS A 367 11.95 -5.92 19.27
CA CYS A 367 11.04 -5.27 20.22
C CYS A 367 11.75 -4.34 21.22
N GLY A 368 13.09 -4.33 21.26
CA GLY A 368 13.85 -3.62 22.28
C GLY A 368 13.73 -4.29 23.65
N LEU A 369 13.67 -5.61 23.66
CA LEU A 369 13.52 -6.45 24.85
C LEU A 369 14.72 -7.39 25.00
N ARG A 370 14.87 -7.95 26.19
CA ARG A 370 15.65 -9.16 26.42
C ARG A 370 14.80 -10.40 26.12
N PRO A 371 15.40 -11.53 25.68
CA PRO A 371 14.64 -12.74 25.35
C PRO A 371 13.70 -13.21 26.46
N GLU A 372 14.13 -13.11 27.73
CA GLU A 372 13.34 -13.48 28.91
C GLU A 372 12.08 -12.61 29.12
N GLU A 373 12.04 -11.40 28.57
CA GLU A 373 10.93 -10.46 28.72
C GLU A 373 9.83 -10.72 27.67
N VAL A 374 10.13 -11.45 26.60
CA VAL A 374 9.18 -11.70 25.50
C VAL A 374 7.92 -12.44 25.99
N ALA A 375 8.06 -13.36 26.94
CA ALA A 375 6.93 -14.10 27.50
C ALA A 375 5.91 -13.18 28.19
N GLU A 376 6.39 -12.19 28.95
CA GLU A 376 5.53 -11.19 29.60
C GLU A 376 4.74 -10.39 28.55
N HIS A 377 5.42 -9.89 27.53
CA HIS A 377 4.78 -9.11 26.47
C HIS A 377 3.82 -9.95 25.62
N ALA A 378 4.11 -11.24 25.40
CA ALA A 378 3.20 -12.16 24.76
C ALA A 378 1.93 -12.37 25.62
N GLY A 379 2.07 -12.49 26.95
CA GLY A 379 0.95 -12.50 27.88
C GLY A 379 0.07 -11.24 27.80
N LEU A 380 0.68 -10.06 27.63
CA LEU A 380 -0.06 -8.82 27.38
C LEU A 380 -0.85 -8.85 26.07
N LEU A 381 -0.30 -9.49 25.02
CA LEU A 381 -1.00 -9.69 23.75
C LEU A 381 -2.18 -10.66 23.89
N VAL A 382 -2.04 -11.74 24.67
CA VAL A 382 -3.15 -12.64 25.01
C VAL A 382 -4.25 -11.88 25.76
N ALA A 383 -3.89 -11.11 26.79
CA ALA A 383 -4.84 -10.31 27.58
C ALA A 383 -5.56 -9.23 26.74
N ALA A 384 -4.95 -8.78 25.65
CA ALA A 384 -5.56 -7.87 24.68
C ALA A 384 -6.40 -8.59 23.60
N GLY A 385 -6.46 -9.93 23.59
CA GLY A 385 -7.10 -10.72 22.54
C GLY A 385 -6.45 -10.47 21.18
N TRP A 386 -5.12 -10.35 21.18
CA TRP A 386 -4.28 -10.32 19.99
C TRP A 386 -3.81 -11.73 19.62
N LEU A 387 -3.31 -12.47 20.61
CA LEU A 387 -3.04 -13.90 20.52
C LEU A 387 -4.26 -14.69 21.03
N ALA A 388 -4.51 -15.85 20.44
CA ALA A 388 -5.65 -16.71 20.77
C ALA A 388 -5.45 -17.48 22.08
N GLU A 389 -4.22 -17.91 22.32
CA GLU A 389 -3.82 -18.83 23.38
C GLU A 389 -2.51 -18.34 24.02
N GLU A 390 -2.18 -18.89 25.19
CA GLU A 390 -0.91 -18.63 25.85
C GLU A 390 0.26 -18.95 24.92
N ALA A 391 1.24 -18.05 24.89
CA ALA A 391 2.40 -18.20 24.05
C ALA A 391 3.42 -19.14 24.72
N ASP A 392 3.89 -20.12 23.96
CA ASP A 392 5.01 -20.96 24.34
C ASP A 392 6.32 -20.26 23.93
N THR A 393 7.26 -20.17 24.88
CA THR A 393 8.59 -19.54 24.70
C THR A 393 9.74 -20.53 24.93
N THR A 394 9.44 -21.83 25.01
CA THR A 394 10.43 -22.88 25.20
C THR A 394 11.36 -23.01 24.00
N ASP A 395 12.54 -23.59 24.23
CA ASP A 395 13.57 -23.87 23.21
C ASP A 395 14.03 -22.63 22.41
N GLY A 396 13.95 -21.44 23.01
CA GLY A 396 14.34 -20.19 22.35
C GLY A 396 13.43 -19.82 21.18
N ARG A 397 12.18 -20.30 21.16
CA ARG A 397 11.20 -19.99 20.13
C ARG A 397 9.90 -19.47 20.71
N LEU A 398 9.35 -18.41 20.11
CA LEU A 398 7.99 -17.92 20.37
C LEU A 398 7.00 -18.64 19.46
N ARG A 399 6.17 -19.50 20.05
CA ARG A 399 5.06 -20.20 19.39
C ARG A 399 3.74 -19.67 19.93
N ALA A 400 2.89 -19.20 19.03
CA ALA A 400 1.53 -18.77 19.37
C ALA A 400 0.67 -18.77 18.11
N ARG A 401 -0.60 -18.39 18.29
CA ARG A 401 -1.54 -18.19 17.18
C ARG A 401 -2.21 -16.83 17.31
N LEU A 402 -2.33 -16.10 16.21
CA LEU A 402 -3.14 -14.89 16.15
C LEU A 402 -4.62 -15.21 16.40
N ALA A 403 -5.30 -14.37 17.17
CA ALA A 403 -6.75 -14.45 17.34
C ALA A 403 -7.48 -14.17 16.01
N GLU A 404 -8.65 -14.76 15.79
CA GLU A 404 -9.44 -14.62 14.55
C GLU A 404 -9.65 -13.16 14.13
N ARG A 405 -9.91 -12.29 15.11
CA ARG A 405 -10.08 -10.84 14.94
C ARG A 405 -8.88 -10.16 14.27
N VAL A 406 -7.68 -10.69 14.49
CA VAL A 406 -6.40 -10.12 14.05
C VAL A 406 -5.93 -10.75 12.74
N LEU A 407 -6.49 -11.88 12.30
CA LEU A 407 -6.13 -12.53 11.03
C LEU A 407 -6.16 -11.60 9.80
N PRO A 408 -7.07 -10.61 9.67
CA PRO A 408 -7.00 -9.64 8.58
C PRO A 408 -5.69 -8.84 8.53
N LEU A 409 -4.96 -8.73 9.66
CA LEU A 409 -3.68 -8.03 9.77
C LEU A 409 -2.48 -8.97 9.52
N SER A 410 -2.69 -10.26 9.26
CA SER A 410 -1.60 -11.22 9.00
C SER A 410 -0.79 -10.85 7.75
N GLY A 411 0.52 -11.07 7.83
CA GLY A 411 1.50 -10.80 6.78
C GLY A 411 1.76 -11.99 5.85
N LEU A 412 1.04 -13.10 6.02
CA LEU A 412 1.08 -14.28 5.15
C LEU A 412 2.51 -14.78 4.88
N LEU A 413 3.12 -15.43 5.88
CA LEU A 413 4.45 -16.05 5.77
C LEU A 413 4.52 -17.06 4.61
#